data_AF-A0A920HLN3-F1
#
_entry.id   AF-A0A920HLN3-F1
#
_cell.length_a   1.000
_cell.length_b   1.000
_cell.length_c   1.000
_cell.angle_alpha   90.00
_cell.angle_beta   90.00
_cell.angle_gamma   90.00
#
_symmetry.space_group_name_H-M   'P 1'
#
loop_
_entity.id
_entity.type
_entity.pdbx_description
1 polymer ?
#
loop_
_entity_poly.entity_id
_entity_poly.type
_entity_poly.pdbx_seq_one_letter_code
_entity_poly.pdbx_strand_id
1 'polypeptide(L)' 'MRKRVYYVFEPHRYSRTLQLMNEFAILLSKVKNLFILEIYPASEENITGISSETLIDEINLEAVMHHL' A
#
# COMPACT_ATOMS: atom_id res chain seq x y z
N MET A 1 -29.77 -2.82 -6.06
CA MET A 1 -28.47 -3.33 -6.56
C MET A 1 -27.36 -2.74 -5.71
N ARG A 2 -26.40 -3.54 -5.22
CA ARG A 2 -25.18 -3.00 -4.59
C ARG A 2 -24.15 -2.66 -5.67
N LYS A 3 -23.65 -1.42 -5.69
CA LYS A 3 -22.57 -1.01 -6.58
C LYS A 3 -21.24 -1.58 -6.06
N ARG A 4 -20.36 -2.02 -6.96
CA ARG A 4 -18.98 -2.38 -6.61
C ARG A 4 -18.14 -1.10 -6.54
N VAL A 5 -17.33 -0.97 -5.51
CA VAL A 5 -16.37 0.12 -5.35
C VAL A 5 -14.98 -0.45 -5.58
N TYR A 6 -14.21 0.25 -6.41
CA TYR A 6 -12.81 -0.06 -6.72
C TYR A 6 -11.96 1.12 -6.26
N TYR A 7 -10.82 0.82 -5.65
CA TYR A 7 -9.85 1.80 -5.18
C TYR A 7 -8.58 1.66 -6.00
N VAL A 8 -8.03 2.78 -6.43
CA VAL A 8 -6.72 2.86 -7.08
C VAL A 8 -5.86 3.75 -6.19
N PHE A 9 -4.74 3.20 -5.71
CA PHE A 9 -3.82 3.87 -4.81
C PHE A 9 -2.46 3.99 -5.47
N GLU A 10 -1.97 5.23 -5.62
CA GLU A 10 -0.62 5.53 -6.07
C GLU A 10 0.14 6.09 -4.86
N PRO A 11 1.11 5.36 -4.29
CA PRO A 11 1.89 5.86 -3.16
C PRO A 11 2.72 7.06 -3.61
N HIS A 12 2.70 8.15 -2.85
CA HIS A 12 3.44 9.37 -3.18
C HIS A 12 4.66 9.53 -2.26
N ARG A 13 5.87 9.54 -2.84
CA ARG A 13 7.20 9.57 -2.22
C ARG A 13 7.61 8.26 -1.53
N TYR A 14 8.85 7.83 -1.76
CA TYR A 14 9.46 6.68 -1.10
C TYR A 14 9.57 6.90 0.41
N SER A 15 9.99 8.09 0.83
CA SER A 15 10.14 8.41 2.26
C SER A 15 8.83 8.29 3.04
N ARG A 16 7.72 8.74 2.44
CA ARG A 16 6.39 8.66 3.06
C ARG A 16 5.86 7.24 3.11
N THR A 17 6.01 6.48 2.02
CA THR A 17 5.59 5.07 2.01
C THR A 17 6.38 4.26 3.05
N LEU A 18 7.68 4.51 3.19
CA LEU A 18 8.50 3.86 4.21
C LEU A 18 8.04 4.24 5.62
N GLN A 19 7.89 5.53 5.90
CA GLN A 19 7.55 6.03 7.24
C GLN A 19 6.19 5.50 7.73
N LEU A 20 5.25 5.28 6.81
CA LEU A 20 3.87 4.88 7.12
C LEU A 20 3.54 3.48 6.60
N MET A 21 4.54 2.63 6.41
CA MET A 21 4.37 1.31 5.77
C MET A 21 3.30 0.47 6.47
N ASN A 22 3.40 0.36 7.80
CA ASN A 22 2.47 -0.41 8.62
C ASN A 22 1.06 0.19 8.57
N GLU A 23 0.94 1.51 8.68
CA GLU A 23 -0.35 2.20 8.68
C GLU A 23 -1.05 2.07 7.33
N PHE A 24 -0.30 2.16 6.21
CA PHE A 24 -0.84 1.89 4.89
C PHE A 24 -1.26 0.43 4.76
N ALA A 25 -0.45 -0.51 5.22
CA ALA A 25 -0.78 -1.93 5.17
C ALA A 25 -2.09 -2.26 5.90
N ILE A 26 -2.23 -1.77 7.13
CA ILE A 26 -3.44 -1.93 7.98
C ILE A 26 -4.67 -1.31 7.34
N LEU A 27 -4.54 -0.15 6.69
CA LEU A 27 -5.68 0.52 6.06
C LEU A 27 -6.07 -0.19 4.76
N LEU A 28 -5.09 -0.54 3.93
CA LEU A 28 -5.30 -1.09 2.60
C LEU A 28 -5.69 -2.58 2.62
N SER A 29 -5.29 -3.35 3.63
CA SER A 29 -5.71 -4.76 3.81
C SER A 29 -7.22 -4.92 3.97
N LYS A 30 -7.91 -3.86 4.40
CA LYS A 30 -9.38 -3.83 4.57
C LYS A 30 -10.12 -3.53 3.25
N VAL A 31 -9.40 -3.21 2.18
CA VAL A 31 -9.98 -2.79 0.90
C VAL A 31 -10.17 -3.99 -0.03
N LYS A 32 -11.43 -4.29 -0.36
CA LYS A 32 -11.78 -5.49 -1.14
C LYS A 32 -11.31 -5.48 -2.60
N ASN A 33 -11.41 -4.35 -3.29
CA ASN A 33 -11.01 -4.24 -4.70
C ASN A 33 -9.99 -3.10 -4.83
N LEU A 34 -8.74 -3.39 -4.51
CA LEU A 34 -7.63 -2.44 -4.49
C LEU A 34 -6.68 -2.71 -5.67
N PHE A 35 -6.30 -1.64 -6.36
CA PHE A 35 -5.17 -1.61 -7.27
C PHE A 35 -4.10 -0.68 -6.69
N ILE A 36 -2.86 -1.12 -6.68
CA ILE A 36 -1.71 -0.30 -6.25
C ILE A 36 -0.83 -0.06 -7.47
N LEU A 37 -0.54 1.20 -7.75
CA LEU A 37 0.39 1.62 -8.80
C LEU A 37 1.81 1.72 -8.26
N GLU A 38 2.80 1.89 -9.14
CA GLU A 38 4.19 2.17 -8.73
C GLU A 38 4.26 3.43 -7.85
N ILE A 39 5.29 3.52 -6.98
CA ILE A 39 5.48 4.69 -6.13
C ILE A 39 5.81 5.89 -7.01
N TYR A 40 4.97 6.93 -6.95
CA TYR A 40 5.27 8.22 -7.56
C TYR A 40 6.38 8.93 -6.76
N PRO A 41 7.59 9.13 -7.34
CA PRO A 41 8.75 9.55 -6.56
C PRO A 41 8.66 10.98 -6.02
N ALA A 42 7.96 11.87 -6.74
CA ALA A 42 7.92 13.30 -6.45
C ALA A 42 9.31 13.93 -6.22
N SER A 43 10.25 13.67 -7.14
CA SER A 43 11.65 14.11 -7.11
C SER A 43 12.55 13.41 -6.07
N GLU A 44 12.08 12.36 -5.41
CA GLU A 44 12.96 11.51 -4.59
C GLU A 44 13.70 10.48 -5.45
N GLU A 45 14.96 10.26 -5.12
CA GLU A 45 15.65 9.03 -5.52
C GLU A 45 15.23 7.90 -4.59
N ASN A 46 15.14 6.68 -5.13
CA ASN A 46 14.80 5.50 -4.34
C ASN A 46 16.00 4.99 -3.53
N ILE A 47 16.44 5.77 -2.54
CA ILE A 47 17.59 5.45 -1.67
C ILE A 47 17.24 4.30 -0.71
N THR A 48 15.96 4.15 -0.37
CA THR A 48 15.45 3.16 0.59
C THR A 48 15.26 1.78 -0.01
N GLY A 49 15.25 1.65 -1.35
CA GLY A 49 15.08 0.39 -2.06
C GLY A 49 13.68 -0.21 -1.96
N ILE A 50 12.68 0.57 -1.52
CA ILE A 50 11.29 0.08 -1.43
C ILE A 50 10.56 0.27 -2.76
N SER A 51 9.54 -0.54 -2.98
CA SER A 51 8.64 -0.41 -4.11
C SER A 51 7.20 -0.64 -3.68
N SER A 52 6.26 -0.56 -4.63
CA SER A 52 4.86 -0.88 -4.34
C SER A 52 4.66 -2.35 -4.00
N GLU A 53 5.52 -3.24 -4.49
CA GLU A 53 5.59 -4.65 -4.12
C GLU A 53 5.92 -4.80 -2.63
N THR A 54 6.84 -4.00 -2.09
CA THR A 54 7.14 -3.98 -0.65
C THR A 54 5.88 -3.67 0.18
N LEU A 55 5.07 -2.71 -0.26
CA LEU A 55 3.80 -2.38 0.40
C LEU A 55 2.75 -3.50 0.23
N ILE A 56 2.68 -4.14 -0.94
CA ILE A 56 1.77 -5.26 -1.19
C ILE A 56 2.10 -6.45 -0.27
N ASP A 57 3.38 -6.75 -0.09
CA ASP A 57 3.82 -7.82 0.81
C ASP A 57 3.38 -7.53 2.25
N GLU A 58 3.55 -6.30 2.73
CA GLU A 58 3.10 -5.90 4.06
C GLU A 58 1.57 -5.97 4.21
N ILE A 59 0.81 -5.54 3.19
CA ILE A 59 -0.66 -5.68 3.17
C ILE A 59 -1.08 -7.14 3.30
N ASN A 60 -0.40 -8.05 2.58
CA ASN A 60 -0.71 -9.47 2.60
C ASN A 60 -0.38 -10.11 3.96
N LEU A 61 0.71 -9.71 4.60
CA LEU A 61 1.05 -10.15 5.96
C LEU A 61 -0.04 -9.71 6.95
N GLU A 62 -0.45 -8.45 6.91
CA GLU A 62 -1.50 -7.92 7.78
C GLU A 62 -2.86 -8.60 7.54
N ALA A 63 -3.21 -8.92 6.28
CA ALA A 63 -4.44 -9.65 5.96
C ALA A 63 -4.46 -11.07 6.54
N VAL A 64 -3.31 -11.72 6.67
CA VAL A 64 -3.17 -13.06 7.28
C VAL A 64 -3.18 -12.98 8.81
N MET A 65 -2.63 -11.91 9.38
CA MET A 65 -2.49 -11.69 10.83
C MET A 65 -3.78 -11.25 11.55
N HIS A 66 -4.96 -11.49 10.98
CA HIS A 66 -6.24 -11.27 11.66
C HIS A 66 -6.25 -12.05 12.99
N HIS A 67 -5.94 -11.35 14.08
CA HIS A 67 -5.77 -11.92 15.41
C HIS A 67 -7.08 -12.62 15.82
N LEU A 68 -6.94 -13.89 16.24
CA LEU A 68 -7.95 -14.61 17.01
C LEU A 68 -8.03 -14.07 18.44
#